data_AF-A0A3B9MUU8-F1
#
_entry.id   AF-A0A3B9MUU8-F1
#
_cell.length_a   1.000
_cell.length_b   1.000
_cell.length_c   1.000
_cell.angle_alpha   90.00
_cell.angle_beta   90.00
_cell.angle_gamma   90.00
#
_symmetry.space_group_name_H-M   'P 1'
#
loop_
_entity.id
_entity.type
_entity.pdbx_description
1 polymer ?
#
loop_
_entity_poly.entity_id
_entity_poly.type
_entity_poly.pdbx_seq_one_letter_code
_entity_poly.pdbx_strand_id
1 'polypeptide(L)'
;MSFLSRLFDKFLPEIEEEEEEIKEVEAVDFDHSNLSVHNSLERRRYIEGCLEQMRDAALKVEELNEEYNVVNSYLRDMEIIDSIEGEERLSIEEHARALGNLNVDKQSLAGRKSYMDEADFRRMERLGDEVVDAIKTLSEAEDYQGKIKRDLSKLEAEKHAYKYRMEEARVSQGNIRGMAVICLISAIACVAVLLILQFMLSMDATVGYLIMAVMVAVILTAMFVRFKDADKEYRVSANGLNKIILLQNTVKIRYVNNTNLLDYLYLKYNVSGAKKLKELWEKYQVELGERERLRETEADLSYHGERLVAILKKYRLYDPVIWVKQYAALLDPREMVEIRHELILRRQSLRKQTEYNKQNASTAKEEVMTVAREYPAYAEEIMDMLTQKL
;
A
#
# COMPACT_ATOMS: atom_id res chain seq x y z
N MET A 1 -3.35 -25.84 4.28
CA MET A 1 -2.66 -27.06 4.73
C MET A 1 -1.24 -26.82 5.26
N SER A 2 -0.38 -25.99 4.66
CA SER A 2 1.03 -25.80 5.13
C SER A 2 1.25 -24.84 6.33
N PHE A 3 0.22 -24.13 6.82
CA PHE A 3 0.39 -23.15 7.91
C PHE A 3 0.16 -23.75 9.32
N LEU A 4 -0.58 -24.86 9.40
CA LEU A 4 -0.90 -25.53 10.66
C LEU A 4 0.29 -26.31 11.22
N SER A 5 1.10 -26.95 10.36
CA SER A 5 2.35 -27.61 10.76
C SER A 5 3.36 -26.61 11.35
N ARG A 6 3.59 -25.49 10.66
CA ARG A 6 4.60 -24.48 11.03
C ARG A 6 4.34 -23.76 12.35
N LEU A 7 3.09 -23.74 12.83
CA LEU A 7 2.77 -23.13 14.13
C LEU A 7 3.02 -24.11 15.29
N PHE A 8 2.92 -25.41 15.02
CA PHE A 8 3.34 -26.49 15.92
C PHE A 8 4.86 -26.64 15.92
N ASP A 9 5.55 -26.49 14.78
CA ASP A 9 7.02 -26.47 14.66
C ASP A 9 7.72 -25.33 15.45
N LYS A 10 6.95 -24.34 15.91
CA LYS A 10 7.48 -23.24 16.74
C LYS A 10 7.34 -23.49 18.25
N PHE A 11 6.53 -24.48 18.63
CA PHE A 11 6.29 -24.92 20.01
C PHE A 11 6.75 -26.36 20.26
N LEU A 12 6.98 -27.12 19.19
CA LEU A 12 7.71 -28.37 19.13
C LEU A 12 8.87 -28.16 18.16
N PRO A 13 10.10 -28.56 18.48
CA PRO A 13 11.15 -28.60 17.47
C PRO A 13 10.68 -29.45 16.28
N GLU A 14 10.92 -28.93 15.08
CA GLU A 14 10.73 -29.59 13.78
C GLU A 14 11.49 -30.92 13.82
N ILE A 15 10.77 -32.02 14.04
CA ILE A 15 11.31 -33.37 13.80
C ILE A 15 11.03 -33.59 12.32
N GLU A 16 12.05 -33.37 11.48
CA GLU A 16 12.01 -33.81 10.09
C GLU A 16 11.52 -35.27 10.07
N GLU A 17 10.59 -35.58 9.17
CA GLU A 17 10.31 -36.96 8.74
C GLU A 17 11.55 -37.53 8.00
N GLU A 18 12.72 -37.43 8.60
CA GLU A 18 13.63 -38.55 8.54
C GLU A 18 12.91 -39.64 9.31
N GLU A 19 12.82 -40.84 8.72
CA GLU A 19 12.82 -42.03 9.55
C GLU A 19 14.04 -41.88 10.46
N GLU A 20 13.88 -41.26 11.63
CA GLU A 20 14.76 -41.48 12.75
C GLU A 20 14.55 -42.97 13.03
N GLU A 21 15.28 -43.81 12.27
CA GLU A 21 16.11 -44.84 12.87
C GLU A 21 16.51 -44.21 14.19
N ILE A 22 15.78 -44.63 15.23
CA ILE A 22 16.13 -44.34 16.60
C ILE A 22 17.58 -44.75 16.62
N LYS A 23 18.50 -43.79 16.50
CA LYS A 23 19.93 -44.07 16.58
C LYS A 23 19.99 -44.83 17.88
N GLU A 24 20.36 -46.11 17.81
CA GLU A 24 20.66 -46.88 19.00
C GLU A 24 21.73 -46.04 19.65
N VAL A 25 21.32 -45.25 20.64
CA VAL A 25 22.21 -44.33 21.32
C VAL A 25 23.15 -45.27 22.02
N GLU A 26 24.36 -45.41 21.45
CA GLU A 26 25.38 -46.31 21.97
C GLU A 26 25.45 -46.06 23.48
N ALA A 27 25.28 -47.14 24.25
CA ALA A 27 25.37 -47.05 25.69
C ALA A 27 26.73 -46.44 26.02
N VAL A 28 26.76 -45.50 26.97
CA VAL A 28 28.02 -44.93 27.46
C VAL A 28 28.86 -46.10 27.99
N ASP A 29 30.01 -46.33 27.37
CA ASP A 29 30.92 -47.40 27.76
C ASP A 29 31.76 -46.93 28.95
N PHE A 30 31.48 -47.54 30.11
CA PHE A 30 32.24 -47.31 31.33
C PHE A 30 33.32 -48.39 31.41
N ASP A 31 34.50 -48.08 30.88
CA ASP A 31 35.66 -48.96 30.96
C ASP A 31 36.71 -48.42 31.94
N HIS A 32 36.69 -48.90 33.19
CA HIS A 32 37.74 -48.63 34.17
C HIS A 32 39.00 -49.51 33.99
N SER A 33 39.05 -50.42 33.02
CA SER A 33 40.15 -51.40 32.89
C SER A 33 41.50 -50.78 32.54
N ASN A 34 41.50 -49.56 31.98
CA ASN A 34 42.71 -48.78 31.68
C ASN A 34 43.00 -47.65 32.70
N LEU A 35 42.26 -47.58 33.82
CA LEU A 35 42.37 -46.49 34.80
C LEU A 35 43.51 -46.76 35.81
N SER A 36 44.43 -45.80 35.99
CA SER A 36 45.41 -45.87 37.09
C SER A 36 44.79 -45.39 38.41
N VAL A 37 44.07 -46.27 39.10
CA VAL A 37 43.35 -45.94 40.34
C VAL A 37 44.26 -45.43 41.46
N HIS A 38 45.55 -45.76 41.42
CA HIS A 38 46.56 -45.27 42.35
C HIS A 38 46.93 -43.79 42.17
N ASN A 39 46.67 -43.20 40.99
CA ASN A 39 46.85 -41.77 40.75
C ASN A 39 45.64 -40.98 41.28
N SER A 40 45.86 -40.17 42.32
CA SER A 40 44.80 -39.37 42.96
C SER A 40 44.06 -38.41 42.02
N LEU A 41 44.74 -37.87 41.00
CA LEU A 41 44.15 -36.90 40.08
C LEU A 41 43.26 -37.59 39.02
N GLU A 42 43.70 -38.74 38.50
CA GLU A 42 42.93 -39.54 37.53
C GLU A 42 41.71 -40.19 38.18
N ARG A 43 41.87 -40.75 39.39
CA ARG A 43 40.75 -41.29 40.18
C ARG A 43 39.68 -40.23 40.43
N ARG A 44 40.09 -39.03 40.89
CA ARG A 44 39.16 -37.94 41.17
C ARG A 44 38.45 -37.47 39.90
N ARG A 45 39.18 -37.25 38.80
CA ARG A 45 38.57 -36.84 37.52
C ARG A 45 37.59 -37.86 36.96
N TYR A 46 37.92 -39.15 37.07
CA TYR A 46 37.06 -40.23 36.61
C TYR A 46 35.76 -40.28 37.42
N ILE A 47 35.85 -40.25 38.75
CA ILE A 47 34.67 -40.26 39.63
C ILE A 47 33.86 -38.98 39.51
N GLU A 48 34.51 -37.82 39.37
CA GLU A 48 33.82 -36.55 39.09
C GLU A 48 33.07 -36.60 37.75
N GLY A 49 33.65 -37.22 36.72
CA GLY A 49 32.97 -37.45 35.43
C GLY A 49 31.74 -38.36 35.56
N CYS A 50 31.84 -39.46 36.32
CA CYS A 50 30.68 -40.32 36.59
C CYS A 50 29.59 -39.59 37.39
N LEU A 51 29.96 -38.80 38.41
CA LEU A 51 29.02 -38.00 39.20
C LEU A 51 28.35 -36.90 38.38
N GLU A 52 29.09 -36.25 37.48
CA GLU A 52 28.55 -35.25 36.56
C GLU A 52 27.56 -35.88 35.57
N GLN A 53 27.88 -37.04 34.99
CA GLN A 53 26.96 -37.78 34.14
C GLN A 53 25.70 -38.23 34.89
N MET A 54 25.81 -38.66 36.15
CA MET A 54 24.66 -38.99 36.99
C MET A 54 23.76 -37.77 37.23
N ARG A 55 24.36 -36.61 37.53
CA ARG A 55 23.63 -35.36 37.75
C ARG A 55 22.93 -34.90 36.47
N ASP A 56 23.64 -34.90 35.35
CA ASP A 56 23.11 -34.44 34.07
C ASP A 56 21.98 -35.37 33.59
N ALA A 57 22.14 -36.68 33.76
CA ALA A 57 21.08 -37.65 33.50
C ALA A 57 19.86 -37.45 34.43
N ALA A 58 20.07 -37.14 35.71
CA ALA A 58 18.98 -36.88 36.66
C ALA A 58 18.19 -35.60 36.29
N LEU A 59 18.88 -34.51 35.95
CA LEU A 59 18.26 -33.27 35.48
C LEU A 59 17.47 -33.51 34.18
N LYS A 60 18.04 -34.28 33.24
CA LYS A 60 17.35 -34.61 31.99
C LYS A 60 16.11 -35.46 32.24
N VAL A 61 16.16 -36.41 33.18
CA VAL A 61 14.99 -37.19 33.59
C VAL A 61 13.89 -36.29 34.17
N GLU A 62 14.22 -35.28 34.95
CA GLU A 62 13.24 -34.32 35.48
C GLU A 62 12.56 -33.52 34.35
N GLU A 63 13.34 -32.93 33.44
CA GLU A 63 12.84 -32.20 32.27
C GLU A 63 11.93 -33.07 31.38
N LEU A 64 12.38 -34.30 31.08
CA LEU A 64 11.61 -35.26 30.28
C LEU A 64 10.32 -35.68 30.98
N ASN A 65 10.31 -35.80 32.31
CA ASN A 65 9.11 -36.10 33.07
C ASN A 65 8.10 -34.95 33.04
N GLU A 66 8.56 -33.69 33.13
CA GLU A 66 7.69 -32.52 32.99
C GLU A 66 7.01 -32.50 31.62
N GLU A 67 7.78 -32.66 30.54
CA GLU A 67 7.25 -32.73 29.18
C GLU A 67 6.28 -33.91 29.00
N TYR A 68 6.65 -35.08 29.54
CA TYR A 68 5.80 -36.27 29.53
C TYR A 68 4.46 -36.04 30.24
N ASN A 69 4.45 -35.31 31.36
CA ASN A 69 3.22 -34.96 32.07
C ASN A 69 2.33 -34.02 31.24
N VAL A 70 2.92 -33.07 30.52
CA VAL A 70 2.19 -32.18 29.59
C VAL A 70 1.57 -33.00 28.45
N VAL A 71 2.34 -33.87 27.80
CA VAL A 71 1.83 -34.73 26.69
C VAL A 71 0.69 -35.64 27.17
N ASN A 72 0.80 -36.23 28.36
CA ASN A 72 -0.30 -37.02 28.91
C ASN A 72 -1.53 -36.20 29.25
N SER A 73 -1.35 -34.95 29.68
CA SER A 73 -2.46 -34.05 29.96
C SER A 73 -3.22 -33.72 28.67
N TYR A 74 -2.52 -33.49 27.55
CA TYR A 74 -3.16 -33.31 26.24
C TYR A 74 -3.86 -34.56 25.69
N LEU A 75 -3.26 -35.74 25.88
CA LEU A 75 -3.92 -37.00 25.52
C LEU A 75 -5.19 -37.23 26.35
N ARG A 76 -5.14 -36.91 27.64
CA ARG A 76 -6.31 -36.94 28.51
C ARG A 76 -7.37 -35.92 28.06
N ASP A 77 -6.95 -34.73 27.65
CA ASP A 77 -7.86 -33.72 27.12
C ASP A 77 -8.59 -34.22 25.87
N MET A 78 -7.91 -34.92 24.97
CA MET A 78 -8.52 -35.56 23.80
C MET A 78 -9.54 -36.63 24.20
N GLU A 79 -9.21 -37.49 25.17
CA GLU A 79 -10.13 -38.51 25.67
C GLU A 79 -11.38 -37.88 26.29
N ILE A 80 -11.21 -36.76 27.03
CA ILE A 80 -12.33 -35.99 27.58
C ILE A 80 -13.19 -35.44 26.44
N ILE A 81 -12.60 -34.84 25.41
CA ILE A 81 -13.33 -34.28 24.27
C ILE A 81 -14.11 -35.34 23.49
N ASP A 82 -13.52 -36.52 23.30
CA ASP A 82 -14.19 -37.67 22.66
C ASP A 82 -15.39 -38.17 23.48
N SER A 83 -15.33 -38.03 24.81
CA SER A 83 -16.42 -38.42 25.70
C SER A 83 -17.59 -37.43 25.76
N ILE A 84 -17.44 -36.25 25.13
CA ILE A 84 -18.50 -35.22 25.10
C ILE A 84 -19.56 -35.64 24.09
N GLU A 85 -20.77 -35.93 24.57
CA GLU A 85 -21.93 -36.28 23.76
C GLU A 85 -23.11 -35.30 23.98
N GLY A 86 -24.07 -35.32 23.07
CA GLY A 86 -25.32 -34.56 23.20
C GLY A 86 -25.21 -33.09 22.79
N GLU A 87 -25.93 -32.22 23.51
CA GLU A 87 -26.09 -30.81 23.15
C GLU A 87 -24.78 -30.01 23.23
N GLU A 88 -23.90 -30.31 24.20
CA GLU A 88 -22.62 -29.62 24.33
C GLU A 88 -21.65 -29.98 23.20
N ARG A 89 -21.70 -31.22 22.67
CA ARG A 89 -20.93 -31.63 21.48
C ARG A 89 -21.35 -30.86 20.23
N LEU A 90 -22.67 -30.72 20.02
CA LEU A 90 -23.22 -29.97 18.90
C LEU A 90 -22.81 -28.49 18.97
N SER A 91 -22.82 -27.89 20.17
CA SER A 91 -22.39 -26.51 20.37
C SER A 91 -20.88 -26.31 20.11
N ILE A 92 -20.04 -27.28 20.50
CA ILE A 92 -18.61 -27.30 20.17
C ILE A 92 -18.41 -27.33 18.65
N GLU A 93 -19.10 -28.23 17.95
CA GLU A 93 -19.00 -28.34 16.49
C GLU A 93 -19.52 -27.10 15.76
N GLU A 94 -20.58 -26.47 16.26
CA GLU A 94 -21.11 -25.21 15.71
C GLU A 94 -20.07 -24.09 15.81
N HIS A 95 -19.48 -23.88 16.98
CA HIS A 95 -18.46 -22.85 17.19
C HIS A 95 -17.15 -23.18 16.45
N ALA A 96 -16.74 -24.45 16.40
CA ALA A 96 -15.57 -24.87 15.63
C ALA A 96 -15.78 -24.66 14.12
N ARG A 97 -16.98 -24.93 13.59
CA ARG A 97 -17.32 -24.70 12.19
C ARG A 97 -17.36 -23.20 11.87
N ALA A 98 -17.93 -22.38 12.75
CA ALA A 98 -17.93 -20.93 12.61
C ALA A 98 -16.49 -20.39 12.58
N LEU A 99 -15.63 -20.82 13.50
CA LEU A 99 -14.19 -20.46 13.52
C LEU A 99 -13.49 -20.86 12.22
N GLY A 100 -13.79 -22.04 11.67
CA GLY A 100 -13.24 -22.48 10.39
C GLY A 100 -13.63 -21.59 9.22
N ASN A 101 -14.92 -21.28 9.09
CA ASN A 101 -15.43 -20.40 8.04
C ASN A 101 -14.83 -18.98 8.17
N LEU A 102 -14.88 -18.40 9.38
CA LEU A 102 -14.36 -17.06 9.65
C LEU A 102 -12.84 -16.96 9.43
N ASN A 103 -12.07 -18.03 9.71
CA ASN A 103 -10.64 -18.04 9.41
C ASN A 103 -10.36 -18.09 7.90
N VAL A 104 -11.16 -18.82 7.12
CA VAL A 104 -11.07 -18.79 5.66
C VAL A 104 -11.41 -17.41 5.12
N ASP A 105 -12.48 -16.79 5.65
CA ASP A 105 -12.87 -15.43 5.28
C ASP A 105 -11.77 -14.43 5.62
N LYS A 106 -11.20 -14.49 6.83
CA LYS A 106 -10.05 -13.68 7.25
C LYS A 106 -8.84 -13.85 6.34
N GLN A 107 -8.47 -15.08 5.96
CA GLN A 107 -7.36 -15.33 5.03
C GLN A 107 -7.66 -14.78 3.64
N SER A 108 -8.90 -14.89 3.17
CA SER A 108 -9.32 -14.34 1.88
C SER A 108 -9.24 -12.81 1.84
N LEU A 109 -9.52 -12.15 2.97
CA LEU A 109 -9.42 -10.70 3.14
C LEU A 109 -7.95 -10.27 3.29
N ALA A 110 -7.15 -10.99 4.08
CA ALA A 110 -5.73 -10.70 4.28
C ALA A 110 -4.88 -10.89 2.99
N GLY A 111 -5.30 -11.80 2.11
CA GLY A 111 -4.65 -12.01 0.81
C GLY A 111 -4.89 -10.89 -0.21
N ARG A 112 -5.85 -10.00 0.03
CA ARG A 112 -6.12 -8.85 -0.84
C ARG A 112 -5.08 -7.76 -0.56
N LYS A 113 -4.45 -7.24 -1.62
CA LYS A 113 -3.60 -6.04 -1.50
C LYS A 113 -4.48 -4.88 -1.02
N SER A 114 -4.03 -4.19 0.03
CA SER A 114 -4.69 -2.97 0.51
C SER A 114 -4.85 -1.98 -0.64
N TYR A 115 -6.04 -1.37 -0.74
CA TYR A 115 -6.40 -0.48 -1.84
C TYR A 115 -5.82 0.93 -1.66
N MET A 116 -5.38 1.26 -0.44
CA MET A 116 -4.94 2.59 -0.05
C MET A 116 -3.86 2.52 1.03
N ASP A 117 -2.83 3.37 0.91
CA ASP A 117 -1.82 3.50 1.95
C ASP A 117 -2.40 4.10 3.25
N GLU A 118 -1.81 3.75 4.39
CA GLU A 118 -2.30 4.16 5.72
C GLU A 118 -2.28 5.69 5.91
N ALA A 119 -1.28 6.38 5.34
CA ALA A 119 -1.20 7.84 5.40
C ALA A 119 -2.35 8.51 4.62
N ASP A 120 -2.69 7.95 3.46
CA ASP A 120 -3.79 8.41 2.62
C ASP A 120 -5.14 8.12 3.30
N PHE A 121 -5.30 6.93 3.88
CA PHE A 121 -6.51 6.54 4.63
C PHE A 121 -6.82 7.51 5.77
N ARG A 122 -5.84 7.77 6.64
CA ARG A 122 -6.00 8.72 7.76
C ARG A 122 -6.31 10.14 7.29
N ARG A 123 -5.78 10.54 6.12
CA ARG A 123 -6.08 11.87 5.56
C ARG A 123 -7.53 11.95 5.11
N MET A 124 -8.02 10.93 4.39
CA MET A 124 -9.42 10.88 3.94
C MET A 124 -10.38 10.77 5.14
N GLU A 125 -10.02 10.00 6.17
CA GLU A 125 -10.78 9.89 7.42
C GLU A 125 -10.91 11.24 8.14
N ARG A 126 -9.83 12.05 8.21
CA ARG A 126 -9.89 13.41 8.79
C ARG A 126 -10.79 14.36 8.01
N LEU A 127 -10.85 14.20 6.68
CA LEU A 127 -11.70 15.02 5.83
C LEU A 127 -13.16 14.57 5.91
N GLY A 128 -13.41 13.28 6.15
CA GLY A 128 -14.74 12.72 6.36
C GLY A 128 -15.73 13.11 5.26
N ASP A 129 -16.89 13.61 5.65
CA ASP A 129 -17.97 14.01 4.73
C ASP A 129 -17.63 15.28 3.92
N GLU A 130 -16.67 16.09 4.36
CA GLU A 130 -16.25 17.30 3.64
C GLU A 130 -15.60 16.99 2.29
N VAL A 131 -15.12 15.76 2.09
CA VAL A 131 -14.51 15.32 0.82
C VAL A 131 -15.48 15.44 -0.35
N VAL A 132 -16.77 15.15 -0.13
CA VAL A 132 -17.78 15.18 -1.20
C VAL A 132 -17.99 16.61 -1.70
N ASP A 133 -18.12 17.55 -0.77
CA ASP A 133 -18.22 18.98 -1.07
C ASP A 133 -16.92 19.54 -1.65
N ALA A 134 -15.77 19.06 -1.18
CA ALA A 134 -14.47 19.39 -1.72
C ALA A 134 -14.33 18.96 -3.19
N ILE A 135 -14.70 17.73 -3.53
CA ILE A 135 -14.67 17.22 -4.91
C ILE A 135 -15.55 18.09 -5.80
N LYS A 136 -16.76 18.42 -5.35
CA LYS A 136 -17.69 19.27 -6.09
C LYS A 136 -17.09 20.67 -6.32
N THR A 137 -16.61 21.32 -5.27
CA THR A 137 -16.01 22.65 -5.34
C THR A 137 -14.80 22.68 -6.27
N LEU A 138 -13.94 21.66 -6.18
CA LEU A 138 -12.75 21.53 -7.02
C LEU A 138 -13.12 21.32 -8.49
N SER A 139 -14.10 20.45 -8.76
CA SER A 139 -14.60 20.20 -10.12
C SER A 139 -15.21 21.47 -10.73
N GLU A 140 -16.01 22.22 -9.96
CA GLU A 140 -16.61 23.47 -10.42
C GLU A 140 -15.56 24.54 -10.73
N ALA A 141 -14.51 24.66 -9.90
CA ALA A 141 -13.40 25.58 -10.14
C ALA A 141 -12.57 25.19 -11.38
N GLU A 142 -12.34 23.89 -11.61
CA GLU A 142 -11.66 23.36 -12.80
C GLU A 142 -12.48 23.62 -14.08
N ASP A 143 -13.79 23.37 -14.03
CA ASP A 143 -14.70 23.65 -15.15
C ASP A 143 -14.78 25.15 -15.45
N TYR A 144 -14.81 25.98 -14.40
CA TYR A 144 -14.76 27.43 -14.54
C TYR A 144 -13.47 27.89 -15.21
N GLN A 145 -12.32 27.29 -14.86
CA GLN A 145 -11.04 27.53 -15.52
C GLN A 145 -11.10 27.20 -17.02
N GLY A 146 -11.73 26.08 -17.37
CA GLY A 146 -11.95 25.69 -18.76
C GLY A 146 -12.81 26.70 -19.54
N LYS A 147 -13.83 27.28 -18.91
CA LYS A 147 -14.64 28.36 -19.50
C LYS A 147 -13.82 29.63 -19.70
N ILE A 148 -13.06 30.07 -18.69
CA ILE A 148 -12.20 31.26 -18.79
C ILE A 148 -11.17 31.11 -19.92
N LYS A 149 -10.52 29.94 -20.05
CA LYS A 149 -9.56 29.67 -21.14
C LYS A 149 -10.22 29.80 -22.52
N ARG A 150 -11.41 29.24 -22.71
CA ARG A 150 -12.16 29.37 -23.97
C ARG A 150 -12.51 30.82 -24.29
N ASP A 151 -12.95 31.58 -23.28
CA ASP A 151 -13.26 33.00 -23.45
C ASP A 151 -12.02 33.82 -23.79
N LEU A 152 -10.87 33.52 -23.16
CA LEU A 152 -9.60 34.16 -23.48
C LEU A 152 -9.19 33.88 -24.94
N SER A 153 -9.29 32.63 -25.40
CA SER A 153 -8.99 32.27 -26.79
C SER A 153 -9.90 32.97 -27.79
N LYS A 154 -11.21 33.10 -27.49
CA LYS A 154 -12.15 33.86 -28.33
C LYS A 154 -11.79 35.34 -28.40
N LEU A 155 -11.50 35.96 -27.26
CA LEU A 155 -11.10 37.37 -27.19
C LEU A 155 -9.77 37.61 -27.92
N GLU A 156 -8.84 36.66 -27.88
CA GLU A 156 -7.61 36.75 -28.67
C GLU A 156 -7.88 36.68 -30.18
N ALA A 157 -8.75 35.77 -30.63
CA ALA A 157 -9.15 35.71 -32.04
C ALA A 157 -9.82 37.02 -32.50
N GLU A 158 -10.75 37.57 -31.71
CA GLU A 158 -11.40 38.85 -32.01
C GLU A 158 -10.40 40.01 -32.03
N LYS A 159 -9.46 40.04 -31.09
CA LYS A 159 -8.37 41.03 -31.06
C LYS A 159 -7.53 40.99 -32.34
N HIS A 160 -7.19 39.79 -32.81
CA HIS A 160 -6.48 39.61 -34.08
C HIS A 160 -7.32 40.10 -35.27
N ALA A 161 -8.62 39.82 -35.30
CA ALA A 161 -9.52 40.31 -36.35
C ALA A 161 -9.58 41.85 -36.40
N TYR A 162 -9.68 42.52 -35.23
CA TYR A 162 -9.66 43.99 -35.18
C TYR A 162 -8.32 44.57 -35.61
N LYS A 163 -7.19 43.95 -35.20
CA LYS A 163 -5.86 44.38 -35.65
C LYS A 163 -5.71 44.26 -37.16
N TYR A 164 -6.19 43.16 -37.74
CA TYR A 164 -6.16 42.94 -39.18
C TYR A 164 -6.97 44.01 -39.92
N ARG A 165 -8.20 44.31 -39.48
CA ARG A 165 -9.02 45.38 -40.08
C ARG A 165 -8.36 46.76 -39.98
N MET A 166 -7.70 47.06 -38.86
CA MET A 166 -6.94 48.30 -38.72
C MET A 166 -5.75 48.37 -39.70
N GLU A 167 -5.07 47.25 -39.90
CA GLU A 167 -3.96 47.16 -40.84
C GLU A 167 -4.45 47.30 -42.30
N GLU A 168 -5.55 46.65 -42.65
CA GLU A 168 -6.20 46.77 -43.97
C GLU A 168 -6.65 48.20 -44.24
N ALA A 169 -7.31 48.85 -43.29
CA ALA A 169 -7.69 50.26 -43.40
C ALA A 169 -6.45 51.17 -43.55
N ARG A 170 -5.35 50.87 -42.84
CA ARG A 170 -4.09 51.62 -42.94
C ARG A 170 -3.41 51.43 -44.29
N VAL A 171 -3.40 50.21 -44.82
CA VAL A 171 -2.89 49.92 -46.17
C VAL A 171 -3.75 50.63 -47.22
N SER A 172 -5.08 50.60 -47.08
CA SER A 172 -6.01 51.34 -47.95
C SER A 172 -5.73 52.84 -47.94
N GLN A 173 -5.52 53.45 -46.77
CA GLN A 173 -5.10 54.86 -46.67
C GLN A 173 -3.76 55.12 -47.37
N GLY A 174 -2.79 54.21 -47.24
CA GLY A 174 -1.51 54.26 -47.95
C GLY A 174 -1.68 54.22 -49.47
N ASN A 175 -2.51 53.31 -49.96
CA ASN A 175 -2.83 53.16 -51.39
C ASN A 175 -3.54 54.40 -51.94
N ILE A 176 -4.47 54.98 -51.18
CA ILE A 176 -5.14 56.23 -51.56
C ILE A 176 -4.14 57.39 -51.67
N ARG A 177 -3.19 57.51 -50.73
CA ARG A 177 -2.11 58.51 -50.83
C ARG A 177 -1.22 58.29 -52.05
N GLY A 178 -0.84 57.04 -52.35
CA GLY A 178 -0.09 56.70 -53.56
C GLY A 178 -0.86 57.04 -54.84
N MET A 179 -2.15 56.70 -54.90
CA MET A 179 -3.04 57.04 -56.01
C MET A 179 -3.18 58.56 -56.19
N ALA A 180 -3.24 59.32 -55.09
CA ALA A 180 -3.27 60.78 -55.13
C ALA A 180 -2.06 61.37 -55.85
N VAL A 181 -0.86 60.86 -55.52
CA VAL A 181 0.39 61.31 -56.10
C VAL A 181 0.43 60.99 -57.59
N ILE A 182 0.02 59.77 -57.98
CA ILE A 182 -0.08 59.38 -59.40
C ILE A 182 -1.07 60.27 -60.15
N CYS A 183 -2.25 60.52 -59.57
CA CYS A 183 -3.27 61.38 -60.17
C CYS A 183 -2.79 62.83 -60.33
N LEU A 184 -2.04 63.35 -59.35
CA LEU A 184 -1.49 64.71 -59.41
C LEU A 184 -0.43 64.84 -60.51
N ILE A 185 0.50 63.87 -60.61
CA ILE A 185 1.50 63.83 -61.69
C ILE A 185 0.82 63.75 -63.07
N SER A 186 -0.20 62.88 -63.19
CA SER A 186 -0.99 62.72 -64.42
C SER A 186 -1.72 64.02 -64.81
N ALA A 187 -2.35 64.71 -63.85
CA ALA A 187 -3.03 65.97 -64.11
C ALA A 187 -2.06 67.06 -64.59
N ILE A 188 -0.87 67.17 -64.01
CA ILE A 188 0.18 68.09 -64.45
C ILE A 188 0.60 67.77 -65.89
N ALA A 189 0.81 66.49 -66.21
CA ALA A 189 1.16 66.07 -67.56
C ALA A 189 0.05 66.40 -68.58
N CYS A 190 -1.23 66.18 -68.24
CA CYS A 190 -2.36 66.54 -69.08
C CYS A 190 -2.42 68.06 -69.35
N VAL A 191 -2.20 68.88 -68.32
CA VAL A 191 -2.12 70.35 -68.48
C VAL A 191 -0.97 70.74 -69.40
N ALA A 192 0.20 70.12 -69.26
CA ALA A 192 1.35 70.38 -70.12
C ALA A 192 1.07 70.06 -71.60
N VAL A 193 0.38 68.95 -71.90
CA VAL A 193 -0.03 68.60 -73.26
C VAL A 193 -1.01 69.61 -73.85
N LEU A 194 -2.02 70.03 -73.06
CA LEU A 194 -2.98 71.06 -73.50
C LEU A 194 -2.29 72.40 -73.79
N LEU A 195 -1.30 72.79 -72.97
CA LEU A 195 -0.49 73.99 -73.23
C LEU A 195 0.30 73.88 -74.53
N ILE A 196 0.93 72.73 -74.80
CA ILE A 196 1.67 72.51 -76.06
C ILE A 196 0.73 72.63 -77.27
N LEU A 197 -0.46 72.01 -77.22
CA LEU A 197 -1.46 72.10 -78.29
C LEU A 197 -1.93 73.55 -78.54
N GLN A 198 -2.11 74.33 -77.46
CA GLN A 198 -2.53 75.72 -77.57
C GLN A 198 -1.46 76.61 -78.21
N PHE A 199 -0.18 76.47 -77.80
CA PHE A 199 0.91 77.32 -78.29
C PHE A 199 1.49 76.89 -79.64
N MET A 200 1.60 75.58 -79.92
CA MET A 200 2.19 75.08 -81.17
C MET A 200 1.18 74.88 -82.30
N LEU A 201 -0.06 74.49 -82.00
CA LEU A 201 -1.09 74.17 -83.01
C LEU A 201 -2.17 75.25 -83.16
N SER A 202 -2.13 76.33 -82.37
CA SER A 202 -3.11 77.45 -82.45
C SER A 202 -4.57 77.02 -82.27
N MET A 203 -4.83 75.89 -81.61
CA MET A 203 -6.17 75.33 -81.41
C MET A 203 -6.80 75.90 -80.13
N ASP A 204 -8.12 76.17 -80.14
CA ASP A 204 -8.85 76.62 -78.96
C ASP A 204 -8.99 75.45 -77.94
N ALA A 205 -8.15 75.48 -76.91
CA ALA A 205 -8.07 74.44 -75.88
C ALA A 205 -9.03 74.66 -74.69
N THR A 206 -9.87 75.70 -74.71
CA THR A 206 -10.77 76.07 -73.59
C THR A 206 -11.71 74.95 -73.15
N VAL A 207 -12.32 74.24 -74.11
CA VAL A 207 -13.20 73.08 -73.85
C VAL A 207 -12.43 71.94 -73.18
N GLY A 208 -11.17 71.72 -73.56
CA GLY A 208 -10.30 70.68 -72.98
C GLY A 208 -9.99 70.94 -71.51
N TYR A 209 -9.69 72.18 -71.13
CA TYR A 209 -9.49 72.55 -69.72
C TYR A 209 -10.76 72.38 -68.88
N LEU A 210 -11.93 72.69 -69.45
CA LEU A 210 -13.23 72.54 -68.77
C LEU A 210 -13.53 71.06 -68.47
N ILE A 211 -13.33 70.17 -69.44
CA ILE A 211 -13.51 68.72 -69.26
C ILE A 211 -12.51 68.18 -68.22
N MET A 212 -11.25 68.62 -68.26
CA MET A 212 -10.24 68.22 -67.29
C MET A 212 -10.59 68.67 -65.87
N ALA A 213 -11.07 69.90 -65.69
CA ALA A 213 -11.49 70.41 -64.39
C ALA A 213 -12.63 69.58 -63.77
N VAL A 214 -13.62 69.19 -64.59
CA VAL A 214 -14.73 68.31 -64.15
C VAL A 214 -14.19 66.93 -63.77
N MET A 215 -13.31 66.34 -64.59
CA MET A 215 -12.71 65.03 -64.32
C MET A 215 -11.90 65.03 -63.01
N VAL A 216 -11.06 66.05 -62.79
CA VAL A 216 -10.29 66.19 -61.55
C VAL A 216 -11.22 66.34 -60.34
N ALA A 217 -12.28 67.14 -60.45
CA ALA A 217 -13.25 67.31 -59.37
C ALA A 217 -13.93 65.98 -58.98
N VAL A 218 -14.31 65.15 -59.97
CA VAL A 218 -14.91 63.82 -59.73
C VAL A 218 -13.91 62.89 -59.05
N ILE A 219 -12.66 62.83 -59.54
CA ILE A 219 -11.64 61.94 -58.98
C ILE A 219 -11.29 62.35 -57.53
N LEU A 220 -11.11 63.64 -57.26
CA LEU A 220 -10.84 64.15 -55.92
C LEU A 220 -11.98 63.83 -54.96
N THR A 221 -13.23 63.97 -55.41
CA THR A 221 -14.40 63.66 -54.60
C THR A 221 -14.47 62.16 -54.28
N ALA A 222 -14.26 61.29 -55.27
CA ALA A 222 -14.23 59.83 -55.07
C ALA A 222 -13.10 59.41 -54.12
N MET A 223 -11.93 60.04 -54.24
CA MET A 223 -10.77 59.79 -53.38
C MET A 223 -11.04 60.24 -51.93
N PHE A 224 -11.68 61.40 -51.74
CA PHE A 224 -12.03 61.90 -50.42
C PHE A 224 -13.05 61.03 -49.70
N VAL A 225 -14.06 60.51 -50.41
CA VAL A 225 -15.02 59.55 -49.87
C VAL A 225 -14.30 58.28 -49.42
N ARG A 226 -13.49 57.68 -50.30
CA ARG A 226 -12.69 56.49 -49.99
C ARG A 226 -11.76 56.69 -48.79
N PHE A 227 -11.13 57.85 -48.69
CA PHE A 227 -10.26 58.19 -47.57
C PHE A 227 -11.03 58.29 -46.24
N LYS A 228 -12.19 58.96 -46.27
CA LYS A 228 -13.05 59.09 -45.10
C LYS A 228 -13.64 57.75 -44.65
N ASP A 229 -14.01 56.88 -45.58
CA ASP A 229 -14.50 55.54 -45.26
C ASP A 229 -13.41 54.72 -44.58
N ALA A 230 -12.18 54.74 -45.12
CA ALA A 230 -11.03 54.06 -44.51
C ALA A 230 -10.66 54.63 -43.12
N ASP A 231 -10.71 55.96 -42.94
CA ASP A 231 -10.47 56.59 -41.63
C ASP A 231 -11.55 56.26 -40.61
N LYS A 232 -12.82 56.25 -41.03
CA LYS A 232 -13.93 55.83 -40.18
C LYS A 232 -13.78 54.37 -39.75
N GLU A 233 -13.46 53.47 -40.67
CA GLU A 233 -13.23 52.06 -40.38
C GLU A 233 -12.05 51.85 -39.43
N TYR A 234 -10.97 52.60 -39.62
CA TYR A 234 -9.82 52.59 -38.72
C TYR A 234 -10.22 53.00 -37.29
N ARG A 235 -10.93 54.12 -37.13
CA ARG A 235 -11.36 54.62 -35.80
C ARG A 235 -12.33 53.67 -35.11
N VAL A 236 -13.29 53.11 -35.84
CA VAL A 236 -14.24 52.12 -35.30
C VAL A 236 -13.50 50.86 -34.84
N SER A 237 -12.57 50.37 -35.66
CA SER A 237 -11.77 49.18 -35.34
C SER A 237 -10.82 49.41 -34.16
N ALA A 238 -10.22 50.61 -34.05
CA ALA A 238 -9.36 50.99 -32.93
C ALA A 238 -10.14 51.07 -31.60
N ASN A 239 -11.34 51.64 -31.62
CA ASN A 239 -12.22 51.66 -30.45
C ASN A 239 -12.69 50.26 -30.05
N GLY A 240 -13.01 49.41 -31.04
CA GLY A 240 -13.32 48.00 -30.83
C GLY A 240 -12.17 47.25 -30.17
N LEU A 241 -10.94 47.43 -30.68
CA LEU A 241 -9.73 46.83 -30.11
C LEU A 241 -9.51 47.23 -28.65
N ASN A 242 -9.68 48.51 -28.30
CA ASN A 242 -9.55 48.97 -26.92
C ASN A 242 -10.58 48.30 -25.99
N LYS A 243 -11.82 48.14 -26.44
CA LYS A 243 -12.86 47.43 -25.68
C LYS A 243 -12.51 45.95 -25.49
N ILE A 244 -12.02 45.28 -26.53
CA ILE A 244 -11.57 43.87 -26.45
C ILE A 244 -10.39 43.74 -25.48
N ILE A 245 -9.44 44.67 -25.49
CA ILE A 245 -8.30 44.65 -24.54
C ILE A 245 -8.79 44.77 -23.08
N LEU A 246 -9.76 45.66 -22.81
CA LEU A 246 -10.34 45.80 -21.47
C LEU A 246 -11.04 44.52 -21.01
N LEU A 247 -11.83 43.90 -21.90
CA LEU A 247 -12.49 42.62 -21.64
C LEU A 247 -11.45 41.51 -21.42
N GLN A 248 -10.40 41.45 -22.25
CA GLN A 248 -9.32 40.49 -22.12
C GLN A 248 -8.62 40.63 -20.76
N ASN A 249 -8.32 41.85 -20.30
CA ASN A 249 -7.71 42.09 -18.99
C ASN A 249 -8.64 41.64 -17.85
N THR A 250 -9.95 41.90 -17.97
CA THR A 250 -10.93 41.45 -16.97
C THR A 250 -10.97 39.92 -16.87
N VAL A 251 -10.96 39.22 -18.01
CA VAL A 251 -10.94 37.75 -18.04
C VAL A 251 -9.60 37.20 -17.53
N LYS A 252 -8.47 37.86 -17.82
CA LYS A 252 -7.15 37.51 -17.25
C LYS A 252 -7.11 37.63 -15.74
N ILE A 253 -7.72 38.67 -15.15
CA ILE A 253 -7.82 38.80 -13.69
C ILE A 253 -8.62 37.61 -13.12
N ARG A 254 -9.75 37.25 -13.75
CA ARG A 254 -10.53 36.07 -13.34
C ARG A 254 -9.73 34.77 -13.46
N TYR A 255 -8.94 34.63 -14.52
CA TYR A 255 -8.04 33.49 -14.71
C TYR A 255 -7.06 33.36 -13.55
N VAL A 256 -6.34 34.44 -13.22
CA VAL A 256 -5.36 34.45 -12.13
C VAL A 256 -6.03 34.16 -10.79
N ASN A 257 -7.18 34.78 -10.51
CA ASN A 257 -7.92 34.53 -9.28
C ASN A 257 -8.37 33.07 -9.15
N ASN A 258 -8.86 32.47 -10.23
CA ASN A 258 -9.29 31.08 -10.23
C ASN A 258 -8.09 30.11 -10.18
N THR A 259 -6.96 30.45 -10.80
CA THR A 259 -5.71 29.69 -10.65
C THR A 259 -5.25 29.70 -9.20
N ASN A 260 -5.22 30.85 -8.54
CA ASN A 260 -4.83 30.93 -7.12
C ASN A 260 -5.78 30.13 -6.22
N LEU A 261 -7.09 30.14 -6.53
CA LEU A 261 -8.06 29.30 -5.83
C LEU A 261 -7.77 27.81 -6.05
N LEU A 262 -7.54 27.38 -7.29
CA LEU A 262 -7.20 25.98 -7.59
C LEU A 262 -5.91 25.56 -6.89
N ASP A 263 -4.86 26.37 -6.92
CA ASP A 263 -3.58 26.10 -6.26
C ASP A 263 -3.78 25.95 -4.74
N TYR A 264 -4.61 26.80 -4.12
CA TYR A 264 -4.98 26.68 -2.72
C TYR A 264 -5.74 25.37 -2.45
N LEU A 265 -6.74 25.02 -3.26
CA LEU A 265 -7.52 23.79 -3.06
C LEU A 265 -6.65 22.53 -3.27
N TYR A 266 -5.77 22.54 -4.27
CA TYR A 266 -4.79 21.48 -4.50
C TYR A 266 -3.86 21.29 -3.31
N LEU A 267 -3.41 22.38 -2.69
CA LEU A 267 -2.59 22.33 -1.48
C LEU A 267 -3.40 21.87 -0.25
N LYS A 268 -4.61 22.41 -0.06
CA LYS A 268 -5.51 22.07 1.06
C LYS A 268 -5.84 20.58 1.09
N TYR A 269 -6.13 19.99 -0.06
CA TYR A 269 -6.51 18.58 -0.18
C TYR A 269 -5.33 17.67 -0.57
N ASN A 270 -4.14 18.24 -0.80
CA ASN A 270 -2.94 17.55 -1.25
C ASN A 270 -3.18 16.65 -2.48
N VAL A 271 -3.87 17.19 -3.48
CA VAL A 271 -4.21 16.51 -4.73
C VAL A 271 -3.92 17.41 -5.92
N SER A 272 -3.65 16.79 -7.07
CA SER A 272 -3.42 17.51 -8.34
C SER A 272 -4.69 17.83 -9.13
N GLY A 273 -5.86 17.36 -8.67
CA GLY A 273 -7.11 17.53 -9.41
C GLY A 273 -8.34 16.94 -8.74
N ALA A 274 -9.53 17.40 -9.14
CA ALA A 274 -10.81 16.89 -8.65
C ALA A 274 -10.99 15.39 -8.93
N LYS A 275 -10.60 14.95 -10.13
CA LYS A 275 -10.64 13.53 -10.51
C LYS A 275 -9.79 12.67 -9.57
N LYS A 276 -8.60 13.15 -9.21
CA LYS A 276 -7.70 12.39 -8.32
C LYS A 276 -8.26 12.29 -6.91
N LEU A 277 -8.84 13.38 -6.39
CA LEU A 277 -9.51 13.37 -5.09
C LEU A 277 -10.71 12.41 -5.08
N LYS A 278 -11.48 12.38 -6.17
CA LYS A 278 -12.59 11.44 -6.34
C LYS A 278 -12.13 9.98 -6.36
N GLU A 279 -11.09 9.65 -7.13
CA GLU A 279 -10.51 8.31 -7.15
C GLU A 279 -10.00 7.89 -5.76
N LEU A 280 -9.38 8.80 -5.01
CA LEU A 280 -8.95 8.54 -3.63
C LEU A 280 -10.15 8.29 -2.73
N TRP A 281 -11.22 9.08 -2.84
CA TRP A 281 -12.44 8.88 -2.06
C TRP A 281 -13.10 7.53 -2.33
N GLU A 282 -13.23 7.14 -3.60
CA GLU A 282 -13.80 5.84 -3.97
C GLU A 282 -12.96 4.68 -3.39
N LYS A 283 -11.63 4.78 -3.44
CA LYS A 283 -10.74 3.80 -2.80
C LYS A 283 -10.88 3.77 -1.28
N TYR A 284 -11.01 4.94 -0.65
CA TYR A 284 -11.22 5.04 0.79
C TYR A 284 -12.51 4.35 1.22
N GLN A 285 -13.62 4.54 0.49
CA GLN A 285 -14.89 3.89 0.80
C GLN A 285 -14.81 2.36 0.71
N VAL A 286 -14.10 1.83 -0.29
CA VAL A 286 -13.86 0.39 -0.41
C VAL A 286 -12.99 -0.12 0.75
N GLU A 287 -11.88 0.56 1.04
CA GLU A 287 -10.97 0.18 2.13
C GLU A 287 -11.66 0.26 3.50
N LEU A 288 -12.50 1.28 3.73
CA LEU A 288 -13.28 1.43 4.95
C LEU A 288 -14.24 0.25 5.15
N GLY A 289 -14.95 -0.15 4.09
CA GLY A 289 -15.83 -1.31 4.13
C GLY A 289 -15.09 -2.63 4.37
N GLU A 290 -13.91 -2.82 3.77
CA GLU A 290 -13.09 -4.01 4.02
C GLU A 290 -12.51 -4.02 5.45
N ARG A 291 -12.09 -2.86 5.99
CA ARG A 291 -11.63 -2.74 7.38
C ARG A 291 -12.74 -3.01 8.39
N GLU A 292 -13.97 -2.56 8.11
CA GLU A 292 -15.12 -2.86 8.97
C GLU A 292 -15.44 -4.35 8.96
N ARG A 293 -15.50 -4.96 7.77
CA ARG A 293 -15.69 -6.42 7.65
C ARG A 293 -14.61 -7.21 8.37
N LEU A 294 -13.35 -6.77 8.29
CA LEU A 294 -12.26 -7.38 9.02
C LEU A 294 -12.47 -7.26 10.53
N ARG A 295 -12.88 -6.09 11.02
CA ARG A 295 -13.17 -5.88 12.45
C ARG A 295 -14.34 -6.74 12.93
N GLU A 296 -15.41 -6.82 12.15
CA GLU A 296 -16.57 -7.70 12.42
C GLU A 296 -16.13 -9.17 12.45
N THR A 297 -15.38 -9.62 11.43
CA THR A 297 -14.84 -11.00 11.37
C THR A 297 -13.94 -11.30 12.57
N GLU A 298 -13.10 -10.35 13.00
CA GLU A 298 -12.25 -10.51 14.19
C GLU A 298 -13.03 -10.55 15.50
N ALA A 299 -14.09 -9.73 15.61
CA ALA A 299 -14.99 -9.76 16.75
C ALA A 299 -15.75 -11.09 16.83
N ASP A 300 -16.24 -11.60 15.71
CA ASP A 300 -16.93 -12.89 15.61
C ASP A 300 -15.98 -14.07 15.91
N LEU A 301 -14.73 -14.01 15.43
CA LEU A 301 -13.69 -14.98 15.80
C LEU A 301 -13.43 -14.99 17.31
N SER A 302 -13.33 -13.81 17.94
CA SER A 302 -13.16 -13.72 19.40
C SER A 302 -14.36 -14.27 20.13
N TYR A 303 -15.58 -13.93 19.68
CA TYR A 303 -16.82 -14.40 20.26
C TYR A 303 -16.92 -15.94 20.23
N HIS A 304 -16.72 -16.55 19.07
CA HIS A 304 -16.78 -18.01 18.94
C HIS A 304 -15.62 -18.71 19.67
N GLY A 305 -14.43 -18.11 19.69
CA GLY A 305 -13.28 -18.61 20.44
C GLY A 305 -13.52 -18.61 21.96
N GLU A 306 -14.01 -17.51 22.51
CA GLU A 306 -14.33 -17.39 23.94
C GLU A 306 -15.45 -18.34 24.35
N ARG A 307 -16.48 -18.49 23.51
CA ARG A 307 -17.58 -19.45 23.75
C ARG A 307 -17.09 -20.89 23.76
N LEU A 308 -16.24 -21.26 22.79
CA LEU A 308 -15.64 -22.59 22.73
C LEU A 308 -14.81 -22.86 23.99
N VAL A 309 -13.93 -21.93 24.39
CA VAL A 309 -13.14 -22.02 25.63
C VAL A 309 -14.04 -22.14 26.85
N ALA A 310 -15.15 -21.40 26.92
CA ALA A 310 -16.07 -21.45 28.05
C ALA A 310 -16.74 -22.83 28.20
N ILE A 311 -17.11 -23.48 27.09
CA ILE A 311 -17.67 -24.85 27.11
C ILE A 311 -16.59 -25.83 27.57
N LEU A 312 -15.42 -25.78 26.94
CA LEU A 312 -14.29 -26.67 27.24
C LEU A 312 -13.82 -26.54 28.70
N LYS A 313 -13.82 -25.34 29.28
CA LYS A 313 -13.50 -25.13 30.70
C LYS A 313 -14.42 -25.88 31.67
N LYS A 314 -15.69 -26.15 31.31
CA LYS A 314 -16.60 -26.94 32.16
C LYS A 314 -16.08 -28.36 32.39
N TYR A 315 -15.40 -28.91 31.40
CA TYR A 315 -14.84 -30.27 31.40
C TYR A 315 -13.45 -30.36 32.04
N ARG A 316 -12.92 -29.25 32.58
CA ARG A 316 -11.61 -29.20 33.28
C ARG A 316 -10.44 -29.70 32.43
N LEU A 317 -10.46 -29.38 31.14
CA LEU A 317 -9.33 -29.59 30.24
C LEU A 317 -8.10 -28.83 30.75
N TYR A 318 -6.91 -29.40 30.55
CA TYR A 318 -5.64 -28.81 30.93
C TYR A 318 -5.38 -27.50 30.18
N ASP A 319 -5.56 -27.49 28.85
CA ASP A 319 -5.51 -26.25 28.05
C ASP A 319 -6.66 -26.17 27.01
N PRO A 320 -7.78 -25.52 27.38
CA PRO A 320 -8.90 -25.25 26.48
C PRO A 320 -8.57 -24.34 25.27
N VAL A 321 -7.51 -23.53 25.34
CA VAL A 321 -7.23 -22.46 24.35
C VAL A 321 -6.62 -23.05 23.08
N ILE A 322 -5.84 -24.12 23.19
CA ILE A 322 -5.21 -24.80 22.04
C ILE A 322 -6.27 -25.28 21.04
N TRP A 323 -7.42 -25.74 21.54
CA TRP A 323 -8.53 -26.24 20.74
C TRP A 323 -9.22 -25.17 19.88
N VAL A 324 -9.07 -23.87 20.21
CA VAL A 324 -9.54 -22.77 19.35
C VAL A 324 -8.68 -22.67 18.08
N LYS A 325 -7.37 -22.92 18.18
CA LYS A 325 -6.47 -22.94 17.02
C LYS A 325 -6.60 -24.24 16.23
N GLN A 326 -6.86 -25.35 16.93
CA GLN A 326 -7.05 -26.68 16.36
C GLN A 326 -8.52 -27.04 16.14
N TYR A 327 -9.36 -26.06 15.78
CA TYR A 327 -10.79 -26.26 15.56
C TYR A 327 -11.09 -27.35 14.52
N ALA A 328 -10.16 -27.62 13.58
CA ALA A 328 -10.28 -28.68 12.59
C ALA A 328 -10.37 -30.08 13.23
N ALA A 329 -9.59 -30.34 14.28
CA ALA A 329 -9.62 -31.61 15.00
C ALA A 329 -10.93 -31.83 15.77
N LEU A 330 -11.63 -30.75 16.14
CA LEU A 330 -12.95 -30.87 16.76
C LEU A 330 -14.05 -31.25 15.75
N LEU A 331 -13.83 -30.98 14.46
CA LEU A 331 -14.80 -31.23 13.38
C LEU A 331 -14.54 -32.55 12.65
N ASP A 332 -13.28 -32.88 12.37
CA ASP A 332 -12.89 -34.11 11.68
C ASP A 332 -12.16 -35.08 12.63
N PRO A 333 -12.74 -36.27 12.88
CA PRO A 333 -12.08 -37.31 13.67
C PRO A 333 -10.70 -37.72 13.12
N ARG A 334 -10.44 -37.57 11.81
CA ARG A 334 -9.15 -37.93 11.20
C ARG A 334 -8.02 -37.04 11.71
N GLU A 335 -8.23 -35.73 11.68
CA GLU A 335 -7.30 -34.73 12.23
C GLU A 335 -7.04 -34.98 13.72
N MET A 336 -8.08 -35.35 14.49
CA MET A 336 -7.91 -35.71 15.90
C MET A 336 -7.05 -36.98 16.09
N VAL A 337 -7.17 -37.98 15.21
CA VAL A 337 -6.34 -39.19 15.24
C VAL A 337 -4.90 -38.88 14.86
N GLU A 338 -4.65 -37.99 13.91
CA GLU A 338 -3.30 -37.56 13.50
C GLU A 338 -2.58 -36.87 14.67
N ILE A 339 -3.20 -35.86 15.28
CA ILE A 339 -2.60 -35.17 16.46
C ILE A 339 -2.40 -36.15 17.62
N ARG A 340 -3.34 -37.09 17.83
CA ARG A 340 -3.19 -38.14 18.83
C ARG A 340 -2.01 -39.04 18.54
N HIS A 341 -1.80 -39.42 17.28
CA HIS A 341 -0.68 -40.25 16.87
C HIS A 341 0.65 -39.55 17.13
N GLU A 342 0.78 -38.28 16.74
CA GLU A 342 1.96 -37.45 17.03
C GLU A 342 2.27 -37.38 18.53
N LEU A 343 1.26 -37.13 19.37
CA LEU A 343 1.43 -37.11 20.83
C LEU A 343 1.81 -38.47 21.39
N ILE A 344 1.29 -39.58 20.84
CA ILE A 344 1.67 -40.93 21.25
C ILE A 344 3.12 -41.22 20.89
N LEU A 345 3.57 -40.87 19.68
CA LEU A 345 4.97 -41.04 19.25
C LEU A 345 5.90 -40.22 20.14
N ARG A 346 5.58 -38.94 20.38
CA ARG A 346 6.33 -38.08 21.30
C ARG A 346 6.41 -38.69 22.71
N ARG A 347 5.28 -39.17 23.24
CA ARG A 347 5.23 -39.86 24.54
C ARG A 347 6.12 -41.11 24.57
N GLN A 348 6.17 -41.89 23.49
CA GLN A 348 7.03 -43.07 23.38
C GLN A 348 8.51 -42.68 23.32
N SER A 349 8.87 -41.64 22.56
CA SER A 349 10.23 -41.10 22.49
C SER A 349 10.70 -40.61 23.88
N LEU A 350 9.88 -39.81 24.57
CA LEU A 350 10.17 -39.33 25.93
C LEU A 350 10.40 -40.48 26.91
N ARG A 351 9.61 -41.57 26.82
CA ARG A 351 9.82 -42.77 27.63
C ARG A 351 11.15 -43.45 27.33
N LYS A 352 11.51 -43.61 26.06
CA LYS A 352 12.80 -44.21 25.65
C LYS A 352 13.98 -43.39 26.15
N GLN A 353 13.93 -42.07 25.99
CA GLN A 353 14.96 -41.16 26.50
C GLN A 353 15.05 -41.17 28.03
N THR A 354 13.91 -41.25 28.71
CA THR A 354 13.89 -41.35 30.18
C THR A 354 14.51 -42.67 30.64
N GLU A 355 14.18 -43.79 29.98
CA GLU A 355 14.77 -45.09 30.30
C GLU A 355 16.27 -45.11 30.04
N TYR A 356 16.72 -44.56 28.91
CA TYR A 356 18.14 -44.41 28.58
C TYR A 356 18.88 -43.60 29.66
N ASN A 357 18.36 -42.43 30.06
CA ASN A 357 19.02 -41.61 31.09
C ASN A 357 18.99 -42.26 32.47
N LYS A 358 17.92 -42.99 32.83
CA LYS A 358 17.87 -43.78 34.07
C LYS A 358 18.89 -44.92 34.05
N GLN A 359 19.02 -45.60 32.91
CA GLN A 359 20.01 -46.66 32.73
C GLN A 359 21.42 -46.07 32.82
N ASN A 360 21.70 -44.97 32.12
CA ASN A 360 22.99 -44.28 32.18
C ASN A 360 23.37 -43.85 33.61
N ALA A 361 22.43 -43.24 34.34
CA ALA A 361 22.64 -42.89 35.75
C ALA A 361 22.88 -44.13 36.65
N SER A 362 22.21 -45.24 36.34
CA SER A 362 22.39 -46.51 37.08
C SER A 362 23.74 -47.15 36.79
N THR A 363 24.17 -47.19 35.51
CA THR A 363 25.47 -47.71 35.10
C THR A 363 26.61 -46.86 35.69
N ALA A 364 26.52 -45.53 35.62
CA ALA A 364 27.50 -44.64 36.23
C ALA A 364 27.60 -44.83 37.76
N LYS A 365 26.46 -45.10 38.42
CA LYS A 365 26.42 -45.41 39.85
C LYS A 365 27.03 -46.77 40.16
N GLU A 366 26.72 -47.80 39.37
CA GLU A 366 27.29 -49.14 39.51
C GLU A 366 28.80 -49.12 39.30
N GLU A 367 29.29 -48.31 38.36
CA GLU A 367 30.72 -48.14 38.11
C GLU A 367 31.45 -47.51 39.29
N VAL A 368 30.92 -46.40 39.83
CA VAL A 368 31.47 -45.76 41.04
C VAL A 368 31.48 -46.75 42.22
N MET A 369 30.42 -47.55 42.37
CA MET A 369 30.33 -48.58 43.41
C MET A 369 31.29 -49.76 43.17
N THR A 370 31.57 -50.10 41.92
CA THR A 370 32.51 -51.18 41.54
C THR A 370 33.94 -50.74 41.81
N VAL A 371 34.33 -49.53 41.38
CA VAL A 371 35.64 -48.93 41.72
C VAL A 371 35.82 -48.82 43.24
N ALA A 372 34.77 -48.46 44.00
CA ALA A 372 34.84 -48.43 45.46
C ALA A 372 35.02 -49.83 46.10
N ARG A 373 34.46 -50.89 45.50
CA ARG A 373 34.60 -52.28 45.98
C ARG A 373 35.96 -52.89 45.64
N GLU A 374 36.45 -52.65 44.43
CA GLU A 374 37.74 -53.20 43.96
C GLU A 374 38.93 -52.53 44.63
N TYR A 375 38.77 -51.29 45.10
CA TYR A 375 39.83 -50.53 45.78
C TYR A 375 39.41 -50.02 47.17
N PRO A 376 39.32 -50.91 48.19
CA PRO A 376 38.83 -50.57 49.53
C PRO A 376 39.62 -49.46 50.24
N ALA A 377 40.91 -49.31 49.90
CA ALA A 377 41.78 -48.28 50.48
C ALA A 377 41.38 -46.84 50.10
N TYR A 378 40.64 -46.66 49.01
CA TYR A 378 40.13 -45.36 48.55
C TYR A 378 38.61 -45.24 48.69
N ALA A 379 37.92 -46.30 49.11
CA ALA A 379 36.46 -46.34 49.20
C ALA A 379 35.87 -45.22 50.07
N GLU A 380 36.52 -44.85 51.17
CA GLU A 380 36.09 -43.75 52.04
C GLU A 380 36.14 -42.39 51.31
N GLU A 381 37.21 -42.12 50.53
CA GLU A 381 37.32 -40.91 49.69
C GLU A 381 36.25 -40.88 48.59
N ILE A 382 35.95 -42.03 47.99
CA ILE A 382 34.94 -42.16 46.92
C ILE A 382 33.52 -41.91 47.47
N MET A 383 33.22 -42.45 48.65
CA MET A 383 31.93 -42.26 49.32
C MET A 383 31.74 -40.83 49.85
N ASP A 384 32.81 -40.17 50.29
CA ASP A 384 32.79 -38.74 50.62
C ASP A 384 32.51 -37.86 49.40
N MET A 385 33.06 -38.20 48.23
CA MET A 385 32.76 -37.49 46.97
C MET A 385 31.31 -37.67 46.51
N LEU A 386 30.73 -38.85 46.71
CA LEU A 386 29.31 -39.13 46.45
C LEU A 386 28.38 -38.30 47.35
N THR A 387 28.73 -38.11 48.63
CA THR A 387 27.88 -37.41 49.60
C THR A 387 28.01 -35.88 49.54
N GLN A 388 29.07 -35.33 48.94
CA GLN A 388 29.26 -33.89 48.79
C GLN A 388 28.67 -33.30 47.50
N LYS A 389 28.40 -34.10 46.46
CA LYS A 389 28.03 -33.63 45.11
C LYS A 389 26.68 -34.09 44.56
N LEU A 390 25.99 -35.03 45.22
CA LEU A 390 24.57 -35.34 45.02
C LEU A 390 23.73 -34.56 46.03
#